data_AF-A0AA42YSE0-F1
#
_entry.id   AF-A0AA42YSE0-F1
#
_cell.length_a   1.000
_cell.length_b   1.000
_cell.length_c   1.000
_cell.angle_alpha   90.00
_cell.angle_beta   90.00
_cell.angle_gamma   90.00
#
_symmetry.space_group_name_H-M   'P 1'
#
loop_
_entity.id
_entity.type
_entity.pdbx_description
1 polymer ?
#
loop_
_entity_poly.entity_id
_entity_poly.type
_entity_poly.pdbx_seq_one_letter_code
_entity_poly.pdbx_strand_id
1 'polypeptide(L)'
;MFNWIKKRTTLKSYVKQLPLFLKKRYGKHKRYSEEEISTSIQLAGFDNSFIEYAYAMFMSRNEFGGLKHKNKDLEDYDTLRKEIAKSFFRGNTSFTIHDVLASAPIPKR
;
A
#
# COMPACT_ATOMS: atom_id res chain seq x y z
N MET A 1 -13.38 5.94 17.94
CA MET A 1 -14.15 6.06 16.68
C MET A 1 -13.47 6.90 15.59
N PHE A 2 -12.52 7.80 15.90
CA PHE A 2 -11.83 8.59 14.86
C PHE A 2 -10.77 7.80 14.07
N ASN A 3 -10.12 6.80 14.69
CA ASN A 3 -9.01 6.08 14.07
C ASN A 3 -9.43 5.22 12.86
N TRP A 4 -10.65 4.64 12.86
CA TRP A 4 -11.12 3.81 11.75
C TRP A 4 -11.44 4.64 10.49
N ILE A 5 -11.98 5.86 10.66
CA ILE A 5 -12.27 6.78 9.55
C ILE A 5 -10.95 7.26 8.93
N LYS A 6 -9.99 7.63 9.77
CA LYS A 6 -8.65 8.03 9.34
C LYS A 6 -7.98 6.90 8.56
N LYS A 7 -7.92 5.69 9.13
CA LYS A 7 -7.39 4.48 8.50
C LYS A 7 -8.05 4.24 7.13
N ARG A 8 -9.37 4.23 7.06
CA ARG A 8 -10.10 3.98 5.80
C ARG A 8 -9.77 5.03 4.73
N THR A 9 -9.61 6.29 5.12
CA THR A 9 -9.23 7.38 4.21
C THR A 9 -7.79 7.21 3.70
N THR A 10 -6.85 6.89 4.59
CA THR A 10 -5.44 6.63 4.23
C THR A 10 -5.29 5.42 3.33
N LEU A 11 -5.95 4.29 3.64
CA LEU A 11 -5.92 3.11 2.79
C LEU A 11 -6.51 3.42 1.40
N LYS A 12 -7.59 4.22 1.33
CA LYS A 12 -8.17 4.64 0.06
C LYS A 12 -7.19 5.50 -0.76
N SER A 13 -6.41 6.39 -0.14
CA SER A 13 -5.40 7.18 -0.85
C SER A 13 -4.24 6.30 -1.33
N TYR A 14 -3.80 5.33 -0.53
CA TYR A 14 -2.79 4.34 -0.95
C TYR A 14 -3.26 3.48 -2.11
N VAL A 15 -4.51 3.01 -2.12
CA VAL A 15 -5.01 2.19 -3.22
C VAL A 15 -5.22 3.01 -4.50
N LYS A 16 -5.67 4.26 -4.37
CA LYS A 16 -6.08 5.07 -5.54
C LYS A 16 -5.01 5.98 -6.11
N GLN A 17 -4.10 6.49 -5.29
CA GLN A 17 -3.19 7.56 -5.70
C GLN A 17 -1.73 7.10 -5.64
N LEU A 18 -1.30 6.51 -4.52
CA LEU A 18 0.07 6.04 -4.36
C LEU A 18 0.61 5.14 -5.51
N PRO A 19 -0.16 4.18 -6.10
CA PRO A 19 0.36 3.39 -7.22
C PRO A 19 0.61 4.23 -8.47
N LEU A 20 -0.16 5.30 -8.68
CA LEU A 20 0.06 6.24 -9.79
C LEU A 20 1.33 7.06 -9.58
N PHE A 21 1.58 7.50 -8.34
CA PHE A 21 2.82 8.20 -7.97
C PHE A 21 4.05 7.31 -8.13
N LEU A 22 3.99 6.07 -7.61
CA LEU A 22 5.05 5.08 -7.75
C LEU A 22 5.34 4.79 -9.23
N LYS A 23 4.30 4.52 -10.02
CA LYS A 23 4.44 4.27 -11.46
C LYS A 23 5.04 5.47 -12.20
N LYS A 24 4.64 6.69 -11.85
CA LYS A 24 5.15 7.92 -12.47
C LYS A 24 6.64 8.14 -12.17
N ARG A 25 7.08 7.82 -10.95
CA ARG A 25 8.44 8.09 -10.48
C ARG A 25 9.44 7.01 -10.84
N TYR A 26 9.07 5.74 -10.66
CA TYR A 26 9.99 4.60 -10.80
C TYR A 26 9.64 3.70 -12.00
N GLY A 27 8.51 3.93 -12.68
CA GLY A 27 8.04 3.07 -13.76
C GLY A 27 7.17 1.92 -13.27
N LYS A 28 6.77 1.03 -14.19
CA LYS A 28 5.86 -0.09 -13.88
C LYS A 28 6.64 -1.27 -13.32
N HIS A 29 6.66 -1.43 -12.00
CA HIS A 29 7.29 -2.58 -11.35
C HIS A 29 6.26 -3.59 -10.80
N LYS A 30 6.70 -4.83 -10.60
CA LYS A 30 5.92 -5.87 -9.90
C LYS A 30 5.91 -5.68 -8.39
N ARG A 31 6.93 -5.00 -7.87
CA ARG A 31 7.19 -4.68 -6.45
C ARG A 31 7.96 -3.37 -6.36
N TYR A 32 7.82 -2.67 -5.24
CA TYR A 32 8.63 -1.50 -4.92
C TYR A 32 9.36 -1.73 -3.60
N SER A 33 10.54 -1.12 -3.44
CA SER A 33 11.33 -1.21 -2.20
C SER A 33 10.71 -0.38 -1.07
N GLU A 34 11.14 -0.65 0.16
CA GLU A 34 10.77 0.14 1.34
C GLU A 34 11.05 1.65 1.13
N GLU A 35 12.23 1.96 0.59
CA GLU A 35 12.69 3.32 0.32
C GLU A 35 11.85 3.99 -0.78
N GLU A 36 11.52 3.29 -1.86
CA GLU A 36 10.67 3.81 -2.93
C GLU A 36 9.29 4.18 -2.41
N ILE A 37 8.70 3.32 -1.55
CA ILE A 37 7.37 3.50 -0.96
C ILE A 37 7.38 4.65 0.05
N SER A 38 8.29 4.62 1.03
CA SER A 38 8.38 5.64 2.08
C SER A 38 8.67 7.02 1.51
N THR A 39 9.63 7.13 0.58
CA THR A 39 9.96 8.37 -0.13
C THR A 39 8.75 8.89 -0.92
N SER A 40 8.00 8.00 -1.59
CA SER A 40 6.80 8.41 -2.34
C SER A 40 5.68 8.91 -1.43
N ILE A 41 5.49 8.27 -0.28
CA ILE A 41 4.52 8.71 0.73
C ILE A 41 4.86 10.12 1.22
N GLN A 42 6.13 10.35 1.56
CA GLN A 42 6.61 11.65 2.03
C GLN A 42 6.50 12.74 0.96
N LEU A 43 7.00 12.48 -0.25
CA LEU A 43 7.03 13.49 -1.32
C LEU A 43 5.63 13.87 -1.84
N ALA A 44 4.70 12.93 -1.84
CA ALA A 44 3.33 13.19 -2.26
C ALA A 44 2.42 13.68 -1.11
N GLY A 45 2.96 13.84 0.11
CA GLY A 45 2.22 14.34 1.26
C GLY A 45 1.14 13.38 1.77
N PHE A 46 1.30 12.07 1.54
CA PHE A 46 0.37 11.08 2.08
C PHE A 46 0.56 10.95 3.60
N ASP A 47 -0.53 10.71 4.30
CA ASP A 47 -0.48 10.35 5.73
C ASP A 47 0.33 9.06 5.90
N ASN A 48 1.33 9.05 6.78
CA ASN A 48 2.23 7.92 7.03
C ASN A 48 1.83 7.06 8.25
N SER A 49 0.73 7.40 8.95
CA SER A 49 0.28 6.72 10.18
C SER A 49 -0.03 5.24 9.96
N PHE A 50 -0.23 4.82 8.71
CA PHE A 50 -0.59 3.45 8.32
C PHE A 50 0.35 2.89 7.24
N ILE A 51 1.62 3.33 7.22
CA ILE A 51 2.60 2.99 6.17
C ILE A 51 2.78 1.49 5.94
N GLU A 52 2.60 0.67 6.97
CA GLU A 52 2.62 -0.80 6.89
C GLU A 52 1.61 -1.36 5.86
N TYR A 53 0.47 -0.70 5.66
CA TYR A 53 -0.49 -1.08 4.63
C TYR A 53 0.06 -0.82 3.22
N ALA A 54 0.80 0.27 3.03
CA ALA A 54 1.47 0.52 1.75
C ALA A 54 2.54 -0.52 1.48
N TYR A 55 3.35 -0.88 2.49
CA TYR A 55 4.31 -1.97 2.38
C TYR A 55 3.63 -3.30 2.01
N ALA A 56 2.53 -3.66 2.68
CA ALA A 56 1.78 -4.88 2.36
C ALA A 56 1.15 -4.89 0.95
N MET A 57 0.83 -3.70 0.39
CA MET A 57 0.30 -3.57 -0.98
C MET A 57 1.36 -3.71 -2.06
N PHE A 58 2.55 -3.14 -1.84
CA PHE A 58 3.55 -2.90 -2.88
C PHE A 58 4.82 -3.75 -2.77
N MET A 59 5.00 -4.48 -1.68
CA MET A 59 6.17 -5.33 -1.41
C MET A 59 5.79 -6.81 -1.39
N SER A 60 6.79 -7.69 -1.55
CA SER A 60 6.59 -9.12 -1.28
C SER A 60 6.49 -9.41 0.22
N ARG A 61 5.90 -10.57 0.54
CA ARG A 61 5.93 -11.15 1.88
C ARG A 61 7.35 -11.27 2.43
N ASN A 62 8.30 -11.69 1.61
CA ASN A 62 9.68 -11.91 2.05
C ASN A 62 10.36 -10.59 2.44
N GLU A 63 10.20 -9.55 1.61
CA GLU A 63 10.73 -8.22 1.91
C GLU A 63 10.07 -7.63 3.15
N PHE A 64 8.75 -7.77 3.28
CA PHE A 64 8.02 -7.33 4.47
C PHE A 64 8.47 -8.10 5.73
N GLY A 65 8.74 -9.40 5.62
CA GLY A 65 9.28 -10.20 6.71
C GLY A 65 10.62 -9.66 7.22
N GLY A 66 11.47 -9.17 6.32
CA GLY A 66 12.68 -8.44 6.68
C GLY A 66 12.41 -7.15 7.46
N LEU A 67 11.37 -6.39 7.08
CA LEU A 67 10.94 -5.20 7.84
C LEU A 67 10.43 -5.55 9.22
N LYS A 68 9.55 -6.56 9.32
CA LYS A 68 8.98 -7.03 10.60
C LYS A 68 10.05 -7.57 11.54
N HIS A 69 11.13 -8.15 11.00
CA HIS A 69 12.27 -8.58 11.82
C HIS A 69 13.02 -7.39 12.43
N LYS A 70 13.20 -6.30 11.66
CA LYS A 70 13.83 -5.05 12.14
C LYS A 70 12.92 -4.25 13.06
N ASN A 71 11.62 -4.25 12.79
CA ASN A 71 10.60 -3.54 13.54
C ASN A 71 9.48 -4.52 13.95
N LYS A 72 9.57 -5.01 15.20
CA LYS A 72 8.63 -6.00 15.75
C LYS A 72 7.23 -5.44 15.98
N ASP A 73 7.03 -4.12 15.90
CA ASP A 73 5.73 -3.50 16.14
C ASP A 73 4.83 -3.49 14.89
N LEU A 74 5.37 -3.79 13.71
CA LEU A 74 4.58 -3.86 12.47
C LEU A 74 3.51 -4.94 12.54
N GLU A 75 2.31 -4.71 12.02
CA GLU A 75 1.29 -5.76 11.95
C GLU A 75 1.72 -6.94 11.04
N ASP A 76 1.12 -8.12 11.23
CA ASP A 76 1.40 -9.27 10.37
C ASP A 76 1.00 -9.02 8.90
N TYR A 77 1.84 -9.48 7.97
CA TYR A 77 1.64 -9.27 6.53
C TYR A 77 0.30 -9.82 6.03
N ASP A 78 -0.12 -11.01 6.49
CA ASP A 78 -1.38 -11.61 6.08
C ASP A 78 -2.57 -10.89 6.67
N THR A 79 -2.46 -10.45 7.92
CA THR A 79 -3.50 -9.63 8.56
C THR A 79 -3.74 -8.35 7.75
N LEU A 80 -2.68 -7.62 7.44
CA LEU A 80 -2.75 -6.39 6.62
C LEU A 80 -3.38 -6.66 5.25
N ARG A 81 -2.92 -7.71 4.54
CA ARG A 81 -3.46 -8.04 3.21
C ARG A 81 -4.91 -8.49 3.23
N LYS A 82 -5.34 -9.24 4.26
CA LYS A 82 -6.74 -9.64 4.45
C LYS A 82 -7.63 -8.40 4.61
N GLU A 83 -7.20 -7.42 5.41
CA GLU A 83 -7.97 -6.19 5.60
C GLU A 83 -8.08 -5.35 4.32
N ILE A 84 -6.98 -5.22 3.59
CA ILE A 84 -6.94 -4.53 2.30
C ILE A 84 -7.87 -5.24 1.31
N ALA A 85 -7.75 -6.56 1.20
CA ALA A 85 -8.54 -7.37 0.29
C ALA A 85 -10.04 -7.28 0.58
N LYS A 86 -10.43 -7.38 1.85
CA LYS A 86 -11.83 -7.22 2.28
C LYS A 86 -12.39 -5.85 1.92
N SER A 87 -11.55 -4.81 1.96
CA SER A 87 -11.97 -3.42 1.74
C SER A 87 -12.00 -3.01 0.26
N PHE A 88 -11.08 -3.52 -0.57
CA PHE A 88 -10.85 -3.02 -1.93
C PHE A 88 -10.85 -4.10 -3.03
N PHE A 89 -10.63 -5.37 -2.69
CA PHE A 89 -10.43 -6.45 -3.67
C PHE A 89 -11.38 -7.63 -3.48
N ARG A 90 -12.59 -7.38 -2.93
CA ARG A 90 -13.64 -8.40 -2.72
C ARG A 90 -13.16 -9.64 -1.94
N GLY A 91 -12.20 -9.46 -1.03
CA GLY A 91 -11.60 -10.54 -0.24
C GLY A 91 -10.47 -11.30 -0.92
N ASN A 92 -10.10 -10.99 -2.16
CA ASN A 92 -8.95 -11.62 -2.83
C ASN A 92 -7.63 -11.13 -2.23
N THR A 93 -6.97 -11.95 -1.40
CA THR A 93 -5.67 -11.64 -0.77
C THR A 93 -4.48 -11.80 -1.72
N SER A 94 -4.68 -12.38 -2.90
CA SER A 94 -3.65 -12.60 -3.93
C SER A 94 -3.55 -11.43 -4.92
N PHE A 95 -4.14 -10.27 -4.59
CA PHE A 95 -4.07 -9.07 -5.43
C PHE A 95 -2.62 -8.65 -5.72
N THR A 96 -2.37 -8.23 -6.94
CA THR A 96 -1.07 -7.75 -7.43
C THR A 96 -1.05 -6.23 -7.50
N ILE A 97 0.12 -5.63 -7.70
CA ILE A 97 0.22 -4.18 -7.98
C ILE A 97 -0.60 -3.80 -9.22
N HIS A 98 -0.77 -4.72 -10.19
CA HIS A 98 -1.62 -4.46 -11.35
C HIS A 98 -3.09 -4.33 -10.96
N ASP A 99 -3.56 -5.14 -10.02
CA ASP A 99 -4.92 -5.03 -9.48
C ASP A 99 -5.10 -3.72 -8.69
N VAL A 100 -4.09 -3.33 -7.91
CA VAL A 100 -4.08 -2.03 -7.21
C VAL A 100 -4.12 -0.87 -8.21
N LEU A 101 -3.28 -0.89 -9.25
CA LEU A 101 -3.27 0.11 -10.32
C LEU A 101 -4.59 0.16 -11.10
N ALA A 102 -5.22 -0.99 -11.36
CA ALA A 102 -6.51 -1.06 -12.04
C ALA A 102 -7.65 -0.50 -11.19
N SER A 103 -7.52 -0.55 -9.86
CA SER A 103 -8.47 0.06 -8.92
C SER A 103 -8.30 1.58 -8.76
N ALA A 104 -7.17 2.13 -9.21
CA ALA A 104 -6.93 3.56 -9.22
C ALA A 104 -7.82 4.24 -10.28
N PRO A 105 -8.43 5.40 -9.98
CA PRO A 105 -9.21 6.13 -10.95
C PRO A 105 -8.32 6.49 -12.15
N ILE A 106 -8.80 6.17 -13.36
CA ILE A 106 -8.17 6.60 -14.61
C ILE A 106 -8.17 8.13 -14.59
N PRO A 107 -7.02 8.82 -14.74
CA PRO A 107 -7.02 10.25 -14.96
C PRO A 107 -7.83 10.51 -16.23
N LYS A 108 -8.95 11.22 -16.13
CA LYS A 108 -9.64 11.72 -17.32
C LYS A 108 -8.63 12.60 -18.06
N ARG A 109 -8.29 12.19 -19.28
CA ARG A 109 -7.50 13.00 -20.22
C ARG A 109 -8.31 14.20 -20.67
#